data_AF-A0A197KE95-F1
#
_entry.id   AF-A0A197KE95-F1
#
_cell.length_a   1.000
_cell.length_b   1.000
_cell.length_c   1.000
_cell.angle_alpha   90.00
_cell.angle_beta   90.00
_cell.angle_gamma   90.00
#
_symmetry.space_group_name_H-M   'P 1'
#
loop_
_entity.id
_entity.type
_entity.pdbx_description
1 polymer ?
#
loop_
_entity_poly.entity_id
_entity_poly.type
_entity_poly.pdbx_seq_one_letter_code
_entity_poly.pdbx_strand_id
1 'polypeptide(L)'
;MAGLAHLSQRTLHHTHSIRWIKLAGLLEMVKALWNSSIKTTGRPWYGLLLTFIGGYALTGTLLGAKSFAVISTGERGLSYEVVESRQFIAVSYVTTLPAWSIPISYNTNVDDALARAVNSTAVIPRASPTKRYRPRLSDYESSCDQLDFKVVGRTGNDSLVLPNAGCATLTIFPPSSMDINLTGSYIVQESKSRAKMVIPGTNSIYNLPTGIVAENELTVRLKVSDKDYCVTRDKNSRPTFATKSGLFSPPSTVVTRCQLLSGEMVNLAVSGIRFNVPDPKKFHDIATSLFETQDELVTSMEASVNNGTLISQSTDRSAQVLVMEVKVMGTEVSALMCVGSKVDGVPRIVCVYGVAHSTITKTRPSNPDITQLFPENGKLSVTPQASIMMSLSHLPSVTVGMEKPTFAIPKVLKSSSIAADYFASLGQNYILYWEDSMLYIAYDMVEVIKGYEIPAGLFYLLIGVMVVCFLFCAVTEYWVEDQYKRSLCWQVAQSLATSQNKASPQLHRFDIKQLEFEGRRIVSTKLSQMSKETPIYQQPVPDSQDPLLADK
;
A
#
# COMPACT_ATOMS: atom_id res chain seq x y z
N MET A 1 -4.03 31.18 38.13
CA MET A 1 -3.20 31.61 39.27
C MET A 1 -3.22 33.14 39.43
N ALA A 2 -2.76 33.91 38.44
CA ALA A 2 -2.65 35.37 38.55
C ALA A 2 -3.92 36.13 39.01
N GLY A 3 -5.10 35.80 38.47
CA GLY A 3 -6.33 36.47 38.88
C GLY A 3 -6.69 36.28 40.36
N LEU A 4 -6.38 35.11 40.95
CA LEU A 4 -6.51 34.88 42.39
C LEU A 4 -5.51 35.72 43.20
N ALA A 5 -4.25 35.79 42.75
CA ALA A 5 -3.23 36.61 43.40
C ALA A 5 -3.64 38.09 43.43
N HIS A 6 -4.09 38.63 42.29
CA HIS A 6 -4.55 40.02 42.16
C HIS A 6 -5.78 40.32 43.05
N LEU A 7 -6.63 39.33 43.34
CA LEU A 7 -7.81 39.53 44.19
C LEU A 7 -7.48 39.40 45.68
N SER A 8 -6.62 38.44 46.06
CA SER A 8 -6.11 38.32 47.44
C SER A 8 -5.37 39.58 47.92
N GLN A 9 -4.82 40.38 47.01
CA GLN A 9 -4.14 41.63 47.31
C GLN A 9 -5.08 42.79 47.71
N ARG A 10 -6.39 42.71 47.40
CA ARG A 10 -7.36 43.79 47.65
C ARG A 10 -8.39 43.46 48.72
N THR A 11 -8.81 42.20 48.83
CA THR A 11 -9.57 41.74 50.00
C THR A 11 -8.57 41.28 51.05
N LEU A 12 -8.34 42.13 52.06
CA LEU A 12 -7.42 41.96 53.20
C LEU A 12 -7.80 40.80 54.14
N HIS A 13 -8.26 39.67 53.62
CA HIS A 13 -8.56 38.43 54.33
C HIS A 13 -8.34 37.23 53.39
N HIS A 14 -7.14 36.64 53.42
CA HIS A 14 -6.93 35.21 53.70
C HIS A 14 -5.43 34.86 53.68
N THR A 15 -5.08 33.79 54.38
CA THR A 15 -3.71 33.31 54.62
C THR A 15 -2.97 32.96 53.33
N HIS A 16 -1.78 33.56 53.13
CA HIS A 16 -0.90 33.20 52.02
C HIS A 16 -0.41 31.76 52.14
N SER A 17 -0.69 30.92 51.13
CA SER A 17 0.27 29.91 50.69
C SER A 17 0.12 29.67 49.19
N ILE A 18 1.24 29.77 48.46
CA ILE A 18 1.26 29.52 47.01
C ILE A 18 1.05 28.01 46.71
N ARG A 19 1.19 27.14 47.73
CA ARG A 19 1.11 25.68 47.58
C ARG A 19 -0.31 25.10 47.69
N TRP A 20 -1.20 25.64 48.54
CA TRP A 20 -2.60 25.17 48.62
C TRP A 20 -3.40 25.47 47.33
N ILE A 21 -3.06 26.57 46.64
CA ILE A 21 -3.67 27.00 45.37
C ILE A 21 -3.54 25.92 44.27
N LYS A 22 -2.54 25.02 44.34
CA LYS A 22 -2.35 23.93 43.36
C LYS A 22 -3.41 22.81 43.43
N LEU A 23 -4.13 22.66 44.55
CA LEU A 23 -5.15 21.60 44.72
C LEU A 23 -6.57 22.16 44.92
N ALA A 24 -6.72 23.36 45.49
CA ALA A 24 -8.03 24.00 45.71
C ALA A 24 -8.48 24.94 44.58
N GLY A 25 -7.63 25.17 43.57
CA GLY A 25 -7.69 26.35 42.70
C GLY A 25 -8.99 26.60 41.93
N LEU A 26 -9.75 25.57 41.54
CA LEU A 26 -10.98 25.76 40.75
C LEU A 26 -12.15 26.23 41.62
N LEU A 27 -12.36 25.62 42.79
CA LEU A 27 -13.36 26.04 43.77
C LEU A 27 -13.02 27.41 44.38
N GLU A 28 -11.74 27.71 44.59
CA GLU A 28 -11.30 29.03 45.04
C GLU A 28 -11.45 30.10 43.95
N MET A 29 -11.19 29.81 42.66
CA MET A 29 -11.51 30.73 41.57
C MET A 29 -13.00 31.03 41.48
N VAL A 30 -13.87 30.02 41.65
CA VAL A 30 -15.34 30.22 41.66
C VAL A 30 -15.79 31.07 42.85
N LYS A 31 -15.28 30.82 44.06
CA LYS A 31 -15.59 31.65 45.24
C LYS A 31 -15.03 33.07 45.12
N ALA A 32 -13.83 33.23 44.56
CA ALA A 32 -13.24 34.53 44.29
C ALA A 32 -14.01 35.29 43.21
N LEU A 33 -14.57 34.60 42.19
CA LEU A 33 -15.56 35.22 41.32
C LEU A 33 -16.80 35.64 42.15
N TRP A 34 -17.48 34.70 42.80
CA TRP A 34 -18.73 34.99 43.49
C TRP A 34 -18.66 36.19 44.47
N ASN A 35 -17.57 36.30 45.23
CA ASN A 35 -17.39 37.38 46.20
C ASN A 35 -16.93 38.72 45.59
N SER A 36 -16.29 38.72 44.41
CA SER A 36 -15.70 39.95 43.85
C SER A 36 -16.62 40.73 42.91
N SER A 37 -17.67 40.09 42.36
CA SER A 37 -18.73 40.79 41.62
C SER A 37 -19.50 41.79 42.50
N ILE A 38 -19.50 41.59 43.82
CA ILE A 38 -20.29 42.36 44.79
C ILE A 38 -19.58 43.64 45.26
N LYS A 39 -18.24 43.70 45.22
CA LYS A 39 -17.47 44.76 45.93
C LYS A 39 -16.22 45.33 45.24
N THR A 40 -15.91 44.99 43.98
CA THR A 40 -14.63 45.37 43.35
C THR A 40 -14.78 46.09 42.01
N THR A 41 -13.92 47.09 41.75
CA THR A 41 -13.79 47.76 40.43
C THR A 41 -13.53 46.73 39.33
N GLY A 42 -14.19 46.84 38.17
CA GLY A 42 -14.33 45.73 37.21
C GLY A 42 -13.07 45.18 36.50
N ARG A 43 -11.88 45.78 36.61
CA ARG A 43 -10.68 45.30 35.86
C ARG A 43 -10.15 43.89 36.26
N PRO A 44 -9.99 43.52 37.54
CA PRO A 44 -9.53 42.18 37.92
C PRO A 44 -10.64 41.12 37.78
N TRP A 45 -11.92 41.53 37.72
CA TRP A 45 -13.04 40.66 37.37
C TRP A 45 -12.83 39.99 36.01
N TYR A 46 -12.59 40.81 34.99
CA TYR A 46 -12.32 40.33 33.63
C TYR A 46 -11.07 39.44 33.58
N GLY A 47 -10.03 39.75 34.35
CA GLY A 47 -8.82 38.91 34.44
C GLY A 47 -9.09 37.51 35.00
N LEU A 48 -9.90 37.40 36.07
CA LEU A 48 -10.27 36.11 36.66
C LEU A 48 -11.20 35.32 35.73
N LEU A 49 -12.19 35.99 35.14
CA LEU A 49 -13.12 35.41 34.16
C LEU A 49 -12.37 34.87 32.92
N LEU A 50 -11.41 35.63 32.37
CA LEU A 50 -10.58 35.19 31.25
C LEU A 50 -9.74 33.95 31.60
N THR A 51 -9.15 33.89 32.80
CA THR A 51 -8.43 32.66 33.23
C THR A 51 -9.34 31.45 33.40
N PHE A 52 -10.59 31.67 33.82
CA PHE A 52 -11.58 30.59 33.96
C PHE A 52 -12.00 30.07 32.60
N ILE A 53 -12.37 30.95 31.66
CA ILE A 53 -12.72 30.62 30.28
C ILE A 53 -11.56 29.90 29.58
N GLY A 54 -10.33 30.40 29.70
CA GLY A 54 -9.14 29.75 29.13
C GLY A 54 -8.89 28.35 29.67
N GLY A 55 -9.09 28.12 30.98
CA GLY A 55 -8.97 26.80 31.59
C GLY A 55 -10.03 25.80 31.10
N TYR A 56 -11.29 26.24 30.96
CA TYR A 56 -12.35 25.42 30.37
C TYR A 56 -12.11 25.15 28.88
N ALA A 57 -11.64 26.13 28.11
CA ALA A 57 -11.28 25.96 26.70
C ALA A 57 -10.13 24.96 26.52
N LEU A 58 -9.07 25.03 27.33
CA LEU A 58 -7.97 24.06 27.32
C LEU A 58 -8.46 22.65 27.67
N THR A 59 -9.30 22.52 28.69
CA THR A 59 -9.82 21.22 29.13
C THR A 59 -10.76 20.60 28.08
N GLY A 60 -11.65 21.41 27.50
CA GLY A 60 -12.55 21.00 26.42
C GLY A 60 -11.82 20.64 25.12
N THR A 61 -10.73 21.31 24.80
CA THR A 61 -9.91 21.01 23.60
C THR A 61 -9.01 19.79 23.79
N LEU A 62 -8.51 19.53 24.99
CA LEU A 62 -7.84 18.26 25.34
C LEU A 62 -8.81 17.07 25.28
N LEU A 63 -10.01 17.21 25.84
CA LEU A 63 -11.08 16.20 25.74
C LEU A 63 -11.52 15.99 24.28
N GLY A 64 -11.72 17.07 23.53
CA GLY A 64 -12.06 17.03 22.11
C GLY A 64 -10.96 16.35 21.28
N ALA A 65 -9.69 16.72 21.47
CA ALA A 65 -8.57 16.08 20.77
C ALA A 65 -8.48 14.58 21.08
N LYS A 66 -8.79 14.14 22.30
CA LYS A 66 -8.86 12.71 22.65
C LYS A 66 -10.04 12.00 22.01
N SER A 67 -11.22 12.64 21.93
CA SER A 67 -12.44 12.05 21.36
C SER A 67 -12.48 12.04 19.82
N PHE A 68 -11.80 12.99 19.18
CA PHE A 68 -11.72 13.11 17.71
C PHE A 68 -10.38 12.60 17.14
N ALA A 69 -9.50 12.02 17.96
CA ALA A 69 -8.29 11.35 17.51
C ALA A 69 -8.65 10.10 16.70
N VAL A 70 -8.39 10.13 15.40
CA VAL A 70 -8.54 8.95 14.53
C VAL A 70 -7.25 8.15 14.54
N ILE A 71 -7.33 6.82 14.57
CA ILE A 71 -6.16 5.95 14.39
C ILE A 71 -5.64 6.17 12.97
N SER A 72 -4.42 6.68 12.86
CA SER A 72 -3.75 6.93 11.58
C SER A 72 -2.47 6.13 11.51
N THR A 73 -2.06 5.74 10.29
CA THR A 73 -0.88 4.92 10.05
C THR A 73 0.11 5.69 9.19
N GLY A 74 1.23 6.09 9.79
CA GLY A 74 2.36 6.67 9.07
C GLY A 74 3.33 5.58 8.62
N GLU A 75 3.99 5.79 7.48
CA GLU A 75 5.13 4.99 7.05
C GLU A 75 6.42 5.73 7.44
N ARG A 76 7.35 5.06 8.13
CA ARG A 76 8.65 5.63 8.54
C ARG A 76 9.79 4.65 8.28
N GLY A 77 10.93 5.21 7.88
CA GLY A 77 12.14 4.44 7.56
C GLY A 77 11.99 3.73 6.21
N LEU A 78 13.02 3.83 5.37
CA LEU A 78 13.20 2.95 4.24
C LEU A 78 14.29 1.97 4.60
N SER A 79 13.98 0.68 4.54
CA SER A 79 14.91 -0.42 4.75
C SER A 79 14.75 -1.44 3.64
N TYR A 80 15.73 -2.32 3.46
CA TYR A 80 15.72 -3.35 2.44
C TYR A 80 15.91 -4.72 3.08
N GLU A 81 15.23 -5.73 2.55
CA GLU A 81 15.35 -7.12 2.99
C GLU A 81 15.10 -8.03 1.79
N VAL A 82 15.96 -9.03 1.62
CA VAL A 82 15.70 -10.12 0.70
C VAL A 82 14.97 -11.21 1.46
N VAL A 83 13.74 -11.50 1.03
CA VAL A 83 12.94 -12.60 1.54
C VAL A 83 13.30 -13.86 0.76
N GLU A 84 13.83 -14.84 1.47
CA GLU A 84 14.02 -16.20 0.99
C GLU A 84 12.82 -17.08 1.41
N SER A 85 12.30 -17.91 0.50
CA SER A 85 11.09 -18.67 0.78
C SER A 85 10.92 -19.97 -0.02
N ARG A 86 10.40 -21.02 0.63
CA ARG A 86 10.00 -22.29 -0.02
C ARG A 86 8.54 -22.21 -0.45
N GLN A 87 8.29 -21.71 -1.66
CA GLN A 87 6.93 -21.40 -2.12
C GLN A 87 6.45 -22.14 -3.37
N PHE A 88 7.34 -22.79 -4.12
CA PHE A 88 6.94 -23.51 -5.31
C PHE A 88 6.82 -25.02 -5.09
N ILE A 89 5.94 -25.64 -5.87
CA ILE A 89 5.73 -27.09 -5.88
C ILE A 89 6.00 -27.57 -7.31
N ALA A 90 6.96 -28.46 -7.47
CA ALA A 90 7.18 -29.19 -8.71
C ALA A 90 6.07 -30.26 -8.87
N VAL A 91 5.06 -29.99 -9.70
CA VAL A 91 3.97 -30.93 -9.98
C VAL A 91 4.22 -31.58 -11.33
N SER A 92 4.95 -32.70 -11.32
CA SER A 92 5.39 -33.39 -12.53
C SER A 92 6.22 -32.44 -13.42
N TYR A 93 5.90 -32.32 -14.71
CA TYR A 93 6.61 -31.46 -15.67
C TYR A 93 6.29 -29.95 -15.58
N VAL A 94 5.46 -29.52 -14.62
CA VAL A 94 5.09 -28.12 -14.43
C VAL A 94 5.33 -27.71 -13.00
N THR A 95 6.12 -26.68 -12.79
CA THR A 95 6.21 -26.05 -11.46
C THR A 95 5.19 -24.95 -11.33
N THR A 96 4.56 -24.87 -10.15
CA THR A 96 3.65 -23.78 -9.81
C THR A 96 4.11 -23.05 -8.54
N LEU A 97 3.80 -21.76 -8.45
CA LEU A 97 3.81 -20.98 -7.21
C LEU A 97 2.34 -20.85 -6.73
N PRO A 98 1.82 -21.78 -5.91
CA PRO A 98 0.39 -21.83 -5.58
C PRO A 98 -0.05 -20.58 -4.80
N ALA A 99 0.86 -20.07 -3.96
CA ALA A 99 0.66 -18.92 -3.09
C ALA A 99 0.30 -17.64 -3.85
N TRP A 100 0.70 -17.51 -5.12
CA TRP A 100 0.47 -16.34 -5.96
C TRP A 100 -0.66 -16.54 -6.97
N SER A 101 -1.29 -17.71 -6.97
CA SER A 101 -2.45 -17.98 -7.82
C SER A 101 -3.72 -17.41 -7.17
N ILE A 102 -4.18 -16.24 -7.63
CA ILE A 102 -5.26 -15.48 -6.98
C ILE A 102 -6.48 -15.24 -7.90
N PRO A 103 -7.69 -15.19 -7.34
CA PRO A 103 -8.86 -14.71 -8.06
C PRO A 103 -8.86 -13.18 -8.19
N ILE A 104 -9.21 -12.66 -9.37
CA ILE A 104 -9.41 -11.24 -9.64
C ILE A 104 -10.90 -10.96 -9.78
N SER A 105 -11.46 -10.03 -9.00
CA SER A 105 -12.85 -9.60 -9.18
C SER A 105 -13.01 -8.65 -10.37
N TYR A 106 -14.17 -8.66 -11.02
CA TYR A 106 -14.53 -7.80 -12.16
C TYR A 106 -14.07 -6.32 -12.08
N ASN A 107 -14.15 -5.72 -10.89
CA ASN A 107 -13.77 -4.31 -10.65
C ASN A 107 -12.28 -4.12 -10.32
N THR A 108 -11.53 -5.18 -10.00
CA THR A 108 -10.10 -5.12 -9.67
C THR A 108 -9.26 -4.87 -10.94
N ASN A 109 -8.24 -4.02 -10.84
CA ASN A 109 -7.21 -3.90 -11.88
C ASN A 109 -6.18 -5.02 -11.74
N VAL A 110 -5.62 -5.46 -12.88
CA VAL A 110 -4.63 -6.53 -12.94
C VAL A 110 -3.35 -6.15 -12.20
N ASP A 111 -2.87 -4.93 -12.41
CA ASP A 111 -1.68 -4.39 -11.73
C ASP A 111 -1.85 -4.35 -10.20
N ASP A 112 -2.97 -3.80 -9.71
CA ASP A 112 -3.32 -3.82 -8.28
C ASP A 112 -3.42 -5.24 -7.70
N ALA A 113 -3.77 -6.24 -8.52
CA ALA A 113 -3.81 -7.65 -8.12
C ALA A 113 -2.42 -8.29 -8.09
N LEU A 114 -1.59 -8.03 -9.11
CA LEU A 114 -0.18 -8.45 -9.19
C LEU A 114 0.60 -7.91 -7.98
N ALA A 115 0.55 -6.60 -7.75
CA ALA A 115 1.16 -5.97 -6.59
C ALA A 115 0.63 -6.56 -5.27
N ARG A 116 -0.69 -6.79 -5.11
CA ARG A 116 -1.19 -7.40 -3.87
C ARG A 116 -0.76 -8.86 -3.68
N ALA A 117 -0.60 -9.64 -4.74
CA ALA A 117 -0.12 -11.01 -4.64
C ALA A 117 1.33 -11.06 -4.13
N VAL A 118 2.22 -10.30 -4.76
CA VAL A 118 3.66 -10.32 -4.42
C VAL A 118 3.95 -9.57 -3.11
N ASN A 119 3.14 -8.57 -2.74
CA ASN A 119 3.31 -7.81 -1.48
C ASN A 119 2.63 -8.47 -0.26
N SER A 120 1.91 -9.59 -0.45
CA SER A 120 1.10 -10.17 0.62
C SER A 120 1.98 -10.80 1.72
N THR A 121 1.79 -10.34 2.96
CA THR A 121 2.51 -10.89 4.12
C THR A 121 2.13 -12.34 4.44
N ALA A 122 0.99 -12.83 3.92
CA ALA A 122 0.63 -14.25 4.00
C ALA A 122 1.55 -15.16 3.14
N VAL A 123 2.27 -14.57 2.18
CA VAL A 123 3.23 -15.25 1.28
C VAL A 123 4.66 -14.71 1.48
N ILE A 124 4.97 -14.20 2.66
CA ILE A 124 6.32 -13.81 3.08
C ILE A 124 6.62 -14.58 4.39
N PRO A 125 7.53 -15.57 4.39
CA PRO A 125 7.87 -16.29 5.61
C PRO A 125 8.36 -15.33 6.69
N ARG A 126 7.78 -15.43 7.90
CA ARG A 126 8.13 -14.58 9.06
C ARG A 126 7.93 -13.07 8.82
N ALA A 127 7.02 -12.67 7.92
CA ALA A 127 6.66 -11.27 7.70
C ALA A 127 6.39 -10.53 9.02
N SER A 128 7.05 -9.40 9.25
CA SER A 128 6.77 -8.58 10.44
C SER A 128 5.40 -7.90 10.29
N PRO A 129 4.48 -8.01 11.26
CA PRO A 129 3.19 -7.33 11.22
C PRO A 129 3.31 -5.80 11.36
N THR A 130 4.50 -5.27 11.68
CA THR A 130 4.79 -3.83 11.73
C THR A 130 5.47 -3.30 10.48
N LYS A 131 5.82 -4.15 9.51
CA LYS A 131 6.46 -3.73 8.24
C LYS A 131 5.49 -3.92 7.07
N ARG A 132 5.59 -3.02 6.09
CA ARG A 132 4.94 -3.16 4.79
C ARG A 132 6.00 -3.44 3.74
N TYR A 133 5.85 -4.55 3.04
CA TYR A 133 6.77 -5.04 2.03
C TYR A 133 6.33 -4.57 0.63
N ARG A 134 7.24 -4.00 -0.16
CA ARG A 134 7.04 -3.63 -1.56
C ARG A 134 8.20 -4.20 -2.40
N PRO A 135 7.95 -5.09 -3.37
CA PRO A 135 9.00 -5.63 -4.25
C PRO A 135 9.74 -4.50 -4.93
N ARG A 136 11.06 -4.58 -4.97
CA ARG A 136 11.86 -3.59 -5.66
C ARG A 136 11.68 -3.79 -7.17
N LEU A 137 11.01 -2.83 -7.82
CA LEU A 137 10.93 -2.75 -9.26
C LEU A 137 12.16 -2.01 -9.81
N SER A 138 12.55 -2.35 -11.03
CA SER A 138 13.63 -1.73 -11.78
C SER A 138 13.24 -1.61 -13.24
N ASP A 139 13.54 -0.47 -13.86
CA ASP A 139 13.42 -0.32 -15.31
C ASP A 139 14.16 -1.45 -16.01
N TYR A 140 13.64 -1.97 -17.12
CA TYR A 140 14.30 -3.00 -17.93
C TYR A 140 14.62 -2.46 -19.32
N GLU A 141 15.47 -3.15 -20.06
CA GLU A 141 15.74 -2.86 -21.47
C GLU A 141 15.35 -4.08 -22.29
N SER A 142 14.49 -3.89 -23.29
CA SER A 142 14.08 -4.94 -24.21
C SER A 142 15.27 -5.41 -25.04
N SER A 143 15.38 -6.73 -25.26
CA SER A 143 16.28 -7.28 -26.29
C SER A 143 15.53 -7.63 -27.58
N CYS A 144 14.20 -7.67 -27.55
CA CYS A 144 13.39 -8.07 -28.70
C CYS A 144 11.98 -7.46 -28.68
N ASP A 145 11.70 -6.60 -29.66
CA ASP A 145 10.43 -5.85 -29.77
C ASP A 145 9.46 -6.40 -30.83
N GLN A 146 9.87 -7.45 -31.56
CA GLN A 146 9.08 -8.06 -32.64
C GLN A 146 9.16 -9.58 -32.60
N LEU A 147 8.01 -10.23 -32.78
CA LEU A 147 7.88 -11.68 -32.83
C LEU A 147 7.43 -12.16 -34.20
N ASP A 148 7.99 -13.28 -34.64
CA ASP A 148 7.40 -14.13 -35.67
C ASP A 148 6.37 -15.06 -35.02
N PHE A 149 5.31 -15.41 -35.75
CA PHE A 149 4.32 -16.39 -35.27
C PHE A 149 4.45 -17.73 -35.99
N LYS A 150 4.24 -18.83 -35.25
CA LYS A 150 4.33 -20.19 -35.77
C LYS A 150 3.23 -21.11 -35.23
N VAL A 151 2.72 -21.99 -36.08
CA VAL A 151 1.93 -23.16 -35.70
C VAL A 151 2.72 -24.41 -36.08
N VAL A 152 2.75 -25.40 -35.19
CA VAL A 152 3.44 -26.68 -35.41
C VAL A 152 2.42 -27.80 -35.38
N GLY A 153 2.54 -28.76 -36.30
CA GLY A 153 1.71 -29.95 -36.32
C GLY A 153 1.99 -30.86 -35.13
N ARG A 154 1.09 -31.81 -34.85
CA ARG A 154 1.34 -32.82 -33.81
C ARG A 154 2.28 -33.92 -34.31
N THR A 155 2.23 -34.21 -35.61
CA THR A 155 2.99 -35.23 -36.31
C THR A 155 3.86 -34.57 -37.39
N GLY A 156 5.14 -34.94 -37.44
CA GLY A 156 6.12 -34.39 -38.40
C GLY A 156 6.83 -33.11 -37.95
N ASN A 157 7.76 -32.63 -38.79
CA ASN A 157 8.47 -31.35 -38.64
C ASN A 157 7.71 -30.18 -39.29
N ASP A 158 6.51 -30.44 -39.80
CA ASP A 158 5.73 -29.48 -40.56
C ASP A 158 5.29 -28.31 -39.69
N SER A 159 5.30 -27.12 -40.28
CA SER A 159 4.88 -25.92 -39.59
C SER A 159 4.46 -24.80 -40.53
N LEU A 160 3.50 -24.02 -40.06
CA LEU A 160 3.04 -22.80 -40.69
C LEU A 160 3.70 -21.62 -39.97
N VAL A 161 4.36 -20.73 -40.70
CA VAL A 161 5.01 -19.54 -40.15
C VAL A 161 4.37 -18.30 -40.74
N LEU A 162 4.00 -17.36 -39.89
CA LEU A 162 3.63 -15.99 -40.28
C LEU A 162 4.81 -15.09 -39.91
N PRO A 163 5.73 -14.80 -40.85
CA PRO A 163 6.91 -13.98 -40.58
C PRO A 163 6.52 -12.51 -40.44
N ASN A 164 7.10 -11.87 -39.43
CA ASN A 164 6.87 -10.47 -39.08
C ASN A 164 8.21 -9.79 -38.68
N ALA A 165 9.33 -10.27 -39.25
CA ALA A 165 10.70 -9.82 -38.99
C ALA A 165 11.13 -9.92 -37.51
N GLY A 166 10.58 -10.90 -36.78
CA GLY A 166 10.82 -11.06 -35.36
C GLY A 166 12.22 -11.57 -35.00
N CYS A 167 12.69 -11.15 -33.84
CA CYS A 167 13.92 -11.63 -33.20
C CYS A 167 13.69 -12.90 -32.36
N ALA A 168 12.43 -13.27 -32.13
CA ALA A 168 12.03 -14.53 -31.52
C ALA A 168 10.74 -15.05 -32.18
N THR A 169 10.49 -16.35 -32.09
CA THR A 169 9.30 -17.01 -32.63
C THR A 169 8.36 -17.45 -31.52
N LEU A 170 7.12 -16.97 -31.54
CA LEU A 170 6.05 -17.43 -30.65
C LEU A 170 5.23 -18.54 -31.33
N THR A 171 5.16 -19.69 -30.68
CA THR A 171 4.41 -20.87 -31.12
C THR A 171 3.21 -21.09 -30.22
N ILE A 172 2.00 -21.02 -30.79
CA ILE A 172 0.78 -21.51 -30.12
C ILE A 172 0.56 -22.95 -30.55
N PHE A 173 0.46 -23.87 -29.60
CA PHE A 173 0.14 -25.26 -29.90
C PHE A 173 -1.37 -25.41 -30.07
N PRO A 174 -1.83 -26.17 -31.09
CA PRO A 174 -3.24 -26.47 -31.24
C PRO A 174 -3.74 -27.45 -30.15
N PRO A 175 -5.06 -27.59 -29.96
CA PRO A 175 -5.64 -28.43 -28.91
C PRO A 175 -5.16 -29.89 -28.96
N SER A 176 -4.79 -30.44 -27.80
CA SER A 176 -4.27 -31.82 -27.62
C SER A 176 -5.27 -32.93 -27.98
N SER A 177 -6.54 -32.57 -28.20
CA SER A 177 -7.64 -33.45 -28.60
C SER A 177 -7.76 -33.68 -30.10
N MET A 178 -7.04 -32.89 -30.90
CA MET A 178 -7.06 -32.97 -32.36
C MET A 178 -5.71 -33.52 -32.81
N ASP A 179 -5.71 -34.54 -33.68
CA ASP A 179 -4.52 -34.86 -34.46
C ASP A 179 -4.55 -34.06 -35.75
N ILE A 180 -3.44 -33.39 -36.06
CA ILE A 180 -3.41 -32.29 -37.02
C ILE A 180 -2.40 -32.60 -38.10
N ASN A 181 -2.87 -32.59 -39.34
CA ASN A 181 -2.07 -32.76 -40.53
C ASN A 181 -1.95 -31.43 -41.29
N LEU A 182 -0.76 -30.85 -41.29
CA LEU A 182 -0.50 -29.59 -41.98
C LEU A 182 -0.37 -29.73 -43.50
N THR A 183 -0.21 -30.94 -44.04
CA THR A 183 -0.13 -31.20 -45.50
C THR A 183 -1.36 -30.71 -46.26
N GLY A 184 -2.54 -30.74 -45.62
CA GLY A 184 -3.80 -30.24 -46.18
C GLY A 184 -4.22 -28.86 -45.66
N SER A 185 -3.36 -28.17 -44.92
CA SER A 185 -3.66 -26.85 -44.36
C SER A 185 -3.39 -25.73 -45.37
N TYR A 186 -4.11 -24.62 -45.22
CA TYR A 186 -3.87 -23.41 -46.02
C TYR A 186 -3.91 -22.14 -45.16
N ILE A 187 -3.13 -21.15 -45.59
CA ILE A 187 -3.06 -19.83 -44.97
C ILE A 187 -3.68 -18.82 -45.94
N VAL A 188 -4.63 -18.03 -45.46
CA VAL A 188 -5.10 -16.81 -46.12
C VAL A 188 -4.49 -15.63 -45.36
N GLN A 189 -3.46 -15.02 -45.94
CA GLN A 189 -2.86 -13.82 -45.36
C GLN A 189 -3.73 -12.61 -45.67
N GLU A 190 -4.31 -11.99 -44.64
CA GLU A 190 -5.16 -10.81 -44.78
C GLU A 190 -4.34 -9.51 -44.72
N SER A 191 -3.22 -9.50 -43.99
CA SER A 191 -2.25 -8.41 -43.96
C SER A 191 -0.86 -8.93 -43.57
N LYS A 192 0.16 -8.05 -43.52
CA LYS A 192 1.50 -8.44 -43.04
C LYS A 192 1.47 -9.09 -41.64
N SER A 193 0.67 -8.53 -40.75
CA SER A 193 0.55 -8.94 -39.35
C SER A 193 -0.65 -9.85 -39.06
N ARG A 194 -1.49 -10.16 -40.06
CA ARG A 194 -2.74 -10.91 -39.88
C ARG A 194 -2.89 -12.05 -40.87
N ALA A 195 -3.22 -13.24 -40.36
CA ALA A 195 -3.57 -14.37 -41.21
C ALA A 195 -4.67 -15.24 -40.59
N LYS A 196 -5.48 -15.82 -41.47
CA LYS A 196 -6.36 -16.96 -41.18
C LYS A 196 -5.65 -18.25 -41.59
N MET A 197 -5.58 -19.22 -40.69
CA MET A 197 -5.08 -20.56 -40.98
C MET A 197 -6.23 -21.55 -40.86
N VAL A 198 -6.42 -22.40 -41.87
CA VAL A 198 -7.42 -23.46 -41.88
C VAL A 198 -6.69 -24.79 -41.92
N ILE A 199 -6.92 -25.59 -40.88
CA ILE A 199 -6.10 -26.77 -40.55
C ILE A 199 -7.04 -27.97 -40.39
N PRO A 200 -7.00 -28.95 -41.30
CA PRO A 200 -7.75 -30.19 -41.17
C PRO A 200 -7.11 -31.11 -40.12
N GLY A 201 -7.94 -31.93 -39.49
CA GLY A 201 -7.47 -32.96 -38.57
C GLY A 201 -8.57 -33.93 -38.19
N THR A 202 -8.24 -34.84 -37.28
CA THR A 202 -9.13 -35.89 -36.79
C THR A 202 -9.23 -35.84 -35.27
N ASN A 203 -10.37 -36.29 -34.73
CA ASN A 203 -10.54 -36.43 -33.30
C ASN A 203 -9.58 -37.51 -32.75
N SER A 204 -8.61 -37.13 -31.92
CA SER A 204 -7.69 -38.08 -31.30
C SER A 204 -8.27 -38.74 -30.04
N ILE A 205 -9.46 -38.33 -29.58
CA ILE A 205 -10.10 -38.79 -28.34
C ILE A 205 -11.43 -39.47 -28.64
N TYR A 206 -11.37 -40.76 -28.98
CA TYR A 206 -12.56 -41.58 -29.24
C TYR A 206 -13.32 -42.02 -27.97
N ASN A 207 -12.74 -41.87 -26.76
CA ASN A 207 -13.15 -42.63 -25.57
C ASN A 207 -13.62 -41.80 -24.35
N LEU A 208 -14.10 -40.55 -24.52
CA LEU A 208 -14.75 -39.82 -23.41
C LEU A 208 -16.28 -39.99 -23.45
N PRO A 209 -16.92 -40.67 -22.46
CA PRO A 209 -18.35 -41.04 -22.50
C PRO A 209 -19.36 -39.88 -22.51
N THR A 210 -18.91 -38.63 -22.44
CA THR A 210 -19.74 -37.44 -22.17
C THR A 210 -19.58 -36.33 -23.20
N GLY A 211 -18.99 -36.62 -24.38
CA GLY A 211 -18.91 -35.65 -25.48
C GLY A 211 -18.15 -34.37 -25.11
N ILE A 212 -17.10 -34.50 -24.30
CA ILE A 212 -16.22 -33.38 -23.93
C ILE A 212 -15.34 -33.06 -25.14
N VAL A 213 -15.83 -32.14 -25.98
CA VAL A 213 -15.04 -31.58 -27.09
C VAL A 213 -13.91 -30.73 -26.52
N ALA A 214 -12.70 -31.11 -26.90
CA ALA A 214 -11.43 -30.41 -26.74
C ALA A 214 -11.04 -29.97 -25.31
N GLU A 215 -10.00 -30.62 -24.77
CA GLU A 215 -9.16 -30.00 -23.75
C GLU A 215 -8.44 -28.80 -24.37
N ASN A 216 -9.04 -27.63 -24.24
CA ASN A 216 -8.50 -26.35 -24.66
C ASN A 216 -7.39 -25.86 -23.71
N GLU A 217 -6.37 -26.70 -23.50
CA GLU A 217 -5.11 -26.28 -22.91
C GLU A 217 -4.45 -25.29 -23.87
N LEU A 218 -4.22 -24.05 -23.42
CA LEU A 218 -3.52 -23.05 -24.23
C LEU A 218 -2.05 -23.10 -23.85
N THR A 219 -1.27 -23.89 -24.59
CA THR A 219 0.19 -23.97 -24.44
C THR A 219 0.86 -23.05 -25.47
N VAL A 220 1.79 -22.23 -24.99
CA VAL A 220 2.54 -21.28 -25.81
C VAL A 220 4.03 -21.42 -25.51
N ARG A 221 4.85 -21.57 -26.57
CA ARG A 221 6.31 -21.58 -26.49
C ARG A 221 6.86 -20.37 -27.21
N LEU A 222 7.62 -19.55 -26.51
CA LEU A 222 8.51 -18.56 -27.11
C LEU A 222 9.87 -19.20 -27.36
N LYS A 223 10.45 -19.03 -28.55
CA LYS A 223 11.76 -19.55 -28.93
C LYS A 223 12.65 -18.40 -29.41
N VAL A 224 13.81 -18.22 -28.80
CA VAL A 224 14.80 -17.20 -29.18
C VAL A 224 15.97 -17.85 -29.95
N SER A 225 16.37 -19.07 -29.57
CA SER A 225 17.37 -19.87 -30.28
C SER A 225 16.94 -21.34 -30.35
N ASP A 226 17.68 -22.19 -31.06
CA ASP A 226 17.41 -23.65 -31.07
C ASP A 226 17.50 -24.30 -29.68
N LYS A 227 18.22 -23.68 -28.75
CA LYS A 227 18.39 -24.18 -27.37
C LYS A 227 17.65 -23.32 -26.33
N ASP A 228 17.29 -22.08 -26.69
CA ASP A 228 16.67 -21.10 -25.82
C ASP A 228 15.18 -20.94 -26.10
N TYR A 229 14.35 -21.47 -25.20
CA TYR A 229 12.91 -21.33 -25.26
C TYR A 229 12.28 -21.23 -23.86
N CYS A 230 11.12 -20.60 -23.81
CA CYS A 230 10.29 -20.47 -22.62
C CYS A 230 8.88 -20.99 -22.94
N VAL A 231 8.27 -21.77 -22.05
CA VAL A 231 6.92 -22.30 -22.27
C VAL A 231 6.00 -21.91 -21.11
N THR A 232 4.89 -21.28 -21.47
CA THR A 232 3.76 -21.10 -20.55
C THR A 232 2.59 -21.97 -20.98
N ARG A 233 1.71 -22.26 -20.04
CA ARG A 233 0.60 -23.20 -20.22
C ARG A 233 -0.55 -22.83 -19.33
N ASP A 234 -1.66 -22.47 -19.94
CA ASP A 234 -2.93 -22.23 -19.26
C ASP A 234 -3.75 -23.53 -19.24
N LYS A 235 -3.58 -24.28 -18.15
CA LYS A 235 -4.35 -25.49 -17.84
C LYS A 235 -5.61 -25.13 -17.06
N ASN A 236 -6.77 -25.35 -17.67
CA ASN A 236 -8.03 -25.22 -16.97
C ASN A 236 -8.27 -26.45 -16.09
N SER A 237 -8.37 -26.27 -14.78
CA SER A 237 -8.31 -27.40 -13.84
C SER A 237 -9.64 -28.14 -13.67
N ARG A 238 -10.79 -27.52 -13.99
CA ARG A 238 -12.14 -28.15 -13.95
C ARG A 238 -13.09 -27.52 -14.96
N PRO A 239 -13.90 -28.31 -15.71
CA PRO A 239 -15.04 -27.76 -16.43
C PRO A 239 -16.03 -27.17 -15.42
N THR A 240 -16.28 -25.87 -15.51
CA THR A 240 -17.35 -25.22 -14.75
C THR A 240 -18.57 -25.15 -15.66
N PHE A 241 -19.74 -25.57 -15.18
CA PHE A 241 -20.94 -25.69 -16.03
C PHE A 241 -21.16 -24.43 -16.88
N ALA A 242 -21.29 -24.63 -18.19
CA ALA A 242 -21.28 -23.53 -19.14
C ALA A 242 -22.35 -22.48 -18.79
N THR A 243 -21.96 -21.22 -18.72
CA THR A 243 -22.94 -20.15 -18.53
C THR A 243 -23.78 -20.01 -19.81
N LYS A 244 -25.00 -19.48 -19.69
CA LYS A 244 -25.83 -19.18 -20.88
C LYS A 244 -25.16 -18.21 -21.87
N SER A 245 -24.06 -17.56 -21.48
CA SER A 245 -23.20 -16.71 -22.32
C SER A 245 -22.23 -17.50 -23.20
N GLY A 246 -22.25 -18.84 -23.18
CA GLY A 246 -21.39 -19.70 -24.00
C GLY A 246 -20.00 -19.98 -23.40
N LEU A 247 -19.55 -19.26 -22.37
CA LEU A 247 -18.32 -19.58 -21.65
C LEU A 247 -18.43 -20.95 -20.96
N PHE A 248 -17.44 -21.83 -21.16
CA PHE A 248 -17.37 -23.14 -20.48
C PHE A 248 -16.36 -23.19 -19.33
N SER A 249 -15.68 -22.06 -19.08
CA SER A 249 -14.79 -21.87 -17.94
C SER A 249 -14.60 -20.37 -17.68
N PRO A 250 -14.26 -19.95 -16.45
CA PRO A 250 -13.71 -18.62 -16.20
C PRO A 250 -12.49 -18.34 -17.09
N PRO A 251 -12.30 -17.09 -17.56
CA PRO A 251 -11.06 -16.69 -18.19
C PRO A 251 -9.90 -16.70 -17.18
N SER A 252 -8.70 -17.01 -17.67
CA SER A 252 -7.48 -17.08 -16.87
C SER A 252 -6.33 -16.33 -17.54
N THR A 253 -5.41 -15.80 -16.73
CA THR A 253 -4.11 -15.29 -17.19
C THR A 253 -2.99 -16.00 -16.45
N VAL A 254 -2.05 -16.62 -17.15
CA VAL A 254 -0.88 -17.28 -16.57
C VAL A 254 0.41 -16.57 -16.96
N VAL A 255 1.41 -16.59 -16.07
CA VAL A 255 2.74 -15.99 -16.31
C VAL A 255 3.84 -17.00 -16.05
N THR A 256 4.85 -16.99 -16.93
CA THR A 256 6.07 -17.78 -16.86
C THR A 256 7.26 -16.83 -17.08
N ARG A 257 8.24 -16.85 -16.18
CA ARG A 257 9.54 -16.21 -16.42
C ARG A 257 10.58 -17.29 -16.71
N CYS A 258 11.43 -17.11 -17.70
CA CYS A 258 12.54 -18.03 -17.97
C CYS A 258 13.85 -17.26 -18.06
N GLN A 259 14.94 -17.86 -17.60
CA GLN A 259 16.29 -17.41 -17.92
C GLN A 259 16.83 -18.26 -19.08
N LEU A 260 17.27 -17.59 -20.14
CA LEU A 260 17.87 -18.22 -21.30
C LEU A 260 19.36 -18.52 -21.05
N LEU A 261 19.96 -19.40 -21.85
CA LEU A 261 21.40 -19.68 -21.81
C LEU A 261 22.24 -18.46 -22.24
N SER A 262 21.66 -17.53 -23.01
CA SER A 262 22.24 -16.21 -23.31
C SER A 262 22.32 -15.28 -22.08
N GLY A 263 21.63 -15.62 -20.99
CA GLY A 263 21.48 -14.78 -19.79
C GLY A 263 20.31 -13.79 -19.87
N GLU A 264 19.62 -13.71 -21.01
CA GLU A 264 18.42 -12.88 -21.17
C GLU A 264 17.25 -13.46 -20.35
N MET A 265 16.34 -12.58 -19.91
CA MET A 265 15.16 -12.97 -19.15
C MET A 265 13.90 -12.81 -20.00
N VAL A 266 13.19 -13.91 -20.23
CA VAL A 266 11.88 -13.92 -20.90
C VAL A 266 10.78 -13.85 -19.86
N ASN A 267 9.81 -12.97 -20.05
CA ASN A 267 8.55 -12.97 -19.29
C ASN A 267 7.42 -13.23 -20.29
N LEU A 268 6.86 -14.43 -20.27
CA LEU A 268 5.82 -14.90 -21.18
C LEU A 268 4.50 -15.03 -20.41
N ALA A 269 3.53 -14.20 -20.77
CA ALA A 269 2.20 -14.20 -20.17
C ALA A 269 1.13 -14.53 -21.21
N VAL A 270 0.11 -15.30 -20.82
CA VAL A 270 -0.97 -15.75 -21.70
C VAL A 270 -2.31 -15.61 -21.01
N SER A 271 -3.23 -14.89 -21.64
CA SER A 271 -4.65 -14.81 -21.27
C SER A 271 -5.49 -15.70 -22.17
N GLY A 272 -6.40 -16.51 -21.60
CA GLY A 272 -7.26 -17.43 -22.34
C GLY A 272 -8.75 -17.27 -22.00
N ILE A 273 -9.58 -17.05 -23.03
CA ILE A 273 -11.05 -16.98 -22.94
C ILE A 273 -11.64 -18.14 -23.74
N ARG A 274 -12.55 -18.89 -23.12
CA ARG A 274 -12.97 -20.22 -23.57
C ARG A 274 -14.48 -20.34 -23.68
N PHE A 275 -14.99 -20.46 -24.90
CA PHE A 275 -16.42 -20.48 -25.19
C PHE A 275 -16.81 -21.57 -26.18
N ASN A 276 -18.09 -21.98 -26.12
CA ASN A 276 -18.68 -23.05 -26.91
C ASN A 276 -19.95 -22.51 -27.59
N VAL A 277 -20.02 -22.72 -28.90
CA VAL A 277 -21.11 -22.28 -29.76
C VAL A 277 -21.86 -23.53 -30.25
N PRO A 278 -23.08 -23.79 -29.73
CA PRO A 278 -23.81 -25.04 -29.98
C PRO A 278 -24.55 -25.07 -31.34
N ASP A 279 -24.60 -23.94 -32.05
CA ASP A 279 -25.17 -23.79 -33.39
C ASP A 279 -24.41 -22.64 -34.06
N PRO A 280 -23.87 -22.80 -35.28
CA PRO A 280 -23.27 -21.72 -36.07
C PRO A 280 -24.05 -20.41 -36.06
N LYS A 281 -25.38 -20.48 -36.14
CA LYS A 281 -26.27 -19.31 -36.16
C LYS A 281 -26.22 -18.49 -34.87
N LYS A 282 -25.76 -19.07 -33.76
CA LYS A 282 -25.60 -18.41 -32.47
C LYS A 282 -24.20 -17.86 -32.23
N PHE A 283 -23.28 -17.99 -33.20
CA PHE A 283 -21.92 -17.47 -33.05
C PHE A 283 -21.92 -15.97 -32.79
N HIS A 284 -22.67 -15.21 -33.59
CA HIS A 284 -22.82 -13.76 -33.44
C HIS A 284 -23.31 -13.37 -32.04
N ASP A 285 -24.44 -13.90 -31.59
CA ASP A 285 -25.05 -13.59 -30.29
C ASP A 285 -24.11 -13.89 -29.12
N ILE A 286 -23.42 -15.04 -29.17
CA ILE A 286 -22.46 -15.47 -28.14
C ILE A 286 -21.23 -14.56 -28.17
N ALA A 287 -20.65 -14.29 -29.34
CA ALA A 287 -19.45 -13.47 -29.45
C ALA A 287 -19.73 -12.01 -29.02
N THR A 288 -20.79 -11.39 -29.52
CA THR A 288 -21.20 -10.04 -29.12
C THR A 288 -21.52 -9.96 -27.62
N SER A 289 -22.12 -11.01 -27.04
CA SER A 289 -22.36 -11.09 -25.58
C SER A 289 -21.09 -11.27 -24.73
N LEU A 290 -19.94 -11.60 -25.32
CA LEU A 290 -18.67 -11.79 -24.61
C LEU A 290 -17.68 -10.64 -24.83
N PHE A 291 -17.59 -10.13 -26.04
CA PHE A 291 -16.60 -9.11 -26.41
C PHE A 291 -17.16 -7.68 -26.40
N GLU A 292 -18.48 -7.51 -26.28
CA GLU A 292 -19.27 -6.24 -26.30
C GLU A 292 -19.20 -5.44 -27.61
N THR A 293 -18.02 -5.43 -28.22
CA THR A 293 -17.71 -4.91 -29.56
C THR A 293 -17.16 -6.06 -30.41
N GLN A 294 -17.39 -6.02 -31.72
CA GLN A 294 -16.79 -7.01 -32.62
C GLN A 294 -15.29 -6.73 -32.79
N ASP A 295 -14.48 -7.49 -32.08
CA ASP A 295 -13.04 -7.59 -32.36
C ASP A 295 -12.80 -8.07 -33.81
N GLU A 296 -11.70 -7.62 -34.41
CA GLU A 296 -11.38 -7.93 -35.82
C GLU A 296 -11.28 -9.44 -36.06
N LEU A 297 -10.68 -10.19 -35.12
CA LEU A 297 -10.52 -11.64 -35.22
C LEU A 297 -11.87 -12.36 -35.08
N VAL A 298 -12.74 -11.86 -34.19
CA VAL A 298 -14.11 -12.36 -34.02
C VAL A 298 -14.92 -12.19 -35.32
N THR A 299 -14.80 -11.05 -35.99
CA THR A 299 -15.53 -10.77 -37.24
C THR A 299 -15.11 -11.71 -38.39
N SER A 300 -13.81 -11.98 -38.56
CA SER A 300 -13.35 -12.91 -39.62
C SER A 300 -13.62 -14.38 -39.27
N MET A 301 -13.62 -14.72 -37.97
CA MET A 301 -14.09 -16.02 -37.52
C MET A 301 -15.59 -16.21 -37.79
N GLU A 302 -16.43 -15.18 -37.55
CA GLU A 302 -17.85 -15.21 -37.89
C GLU A 302 -18.07 -15.45 -39.39
N ALA A 303 -17.30 -14.80 -40.27
CA ALA A 303 -17.33 -15.08 -41.71
C ALA A 303 -16.95 -16.54 -42.03
N SER A 304 -15.97 -17.12 -41.32
CA SER A 304 -15.53 -18.51 -41.49
C SER A 304 -16.56 -19.53 -40.95
N VAL A 305 -17.33 -19.17 -39.91
CA VAL A 305 -18.49 -19.92 -39.43
C VAL A 305 -19.62 -19.89 -40.46
N ASN A 306 -19.98 -18.70 -40.94
CA ASN A 306 -21.09 -18.49 -41.89
C ASN A 306 -20.83 -19.13 -43.25
N ASN A 307 -19.58 -19.14 -43.72
CA ASN A 307 -19.16 -19.83 -44.94
C ASN A 307 -19.02 -21.36 -44.77
N GLY A 308 -19.30 -21.90 -43.58
CA GLY A 308 -19.29 -23.34 -43.30
C GLY A 308 -17.90 -23.97 -43.17
N THR A 309 -16.81 -23.17 -43.14
CA THR A 309 -15.42 -23.66 -43.12
C THR A 309 -15.13 -24.55 -41.92
N LEU A 310 -15.67 -24.21 -40.74
CA LEU A 310 -15.50 -24.97 -39.50
C LEU A 310 -16.25 -26.31 -39.49
N ILE A 311 -17.41 -26.39 -40.15
CA ILE A 311 -18.28 -27.58 -40.12
C ILE A 311 -18.29 -28.18 -41.53
N SER A 312 -17.18 -28.85 -41.84
CA SER A 312 -17.01 -29.58 -43.10
C SER A 312 -18.20 -30.50 -43.39
N GLN A 313 -18.60 -30.56 -44.66
CA GLN A 313 -19.61 -31.52 -45.14
C GLN A 313 -19.11 -32.97 -45.17
N SER A 314 -17.86 -33.24 -44.73
CA SER A 314 -17.29 -34.58 -44.64
C SER A 314 -18.27 -35.60 -44.02
N THR A 315 -18.33 -36.77 -44.64
CA THR A 315 -19.06 -37.94 -44.16
C THR A 315 -18.37 -38.66 -43.00
N ASP A 316 -17.08 -38.36 -42.77
CA ASP A 316 -16.32 -38.90 -41.66
C ASP A 316 -16.72 -38.21 -40.34
N ARG A 317 -17.20 -39.01 -39.38
CA ARG A 317 -17.60 -38.55 -38.04
C ARG A 317 -16.41 -38.11 -37.17
N SER A 318 -15.19 -38.50 -37.54
CA SER A 318 -13.96 -38.12 -36.82
C SER A 318 -13.33 -36.82 -37.34
N ALA A 319 -13.76 -36.34 -38.51
CA ALA A 319 -13.20 -35.14 -39.14
C ALA A 319 -13.47 -33.88 -38.30
N GLN A 320 -12.41 -33.11 -38.06
CA GLN A 320 -12.45 -31.81 -37.39
C GLN A 320 -11.74 -30.77 -38.25
N VAL A 321 -12.17 -29.51 -38.16
CA VAL A 321 -11.47 -28.38 -38.78
C VAL A 321 -11.17 -27.36 -37.70
N LEU A 322 -9.88 -27.02 -37.59
CA LEU A 322 -9.40 -25.90 -36.79
C LEU A 322 -9.28 -24.70 -37.74
N VAL A 323 -10.02 -23.63 -37.45
CA VAL A 323 -9.76 -22.31 -38.02
C VAL A 323 -9.07 -21.48 -36.94
N MET A 324 -7.97 -20.84 -37.29
CA MET A 324 -7.20 -19.98 -36.41
C MET A 324 -7.02 -18.61 -37.07
N GLU A 325 -7.63 -17.60 -36.47
CA GLU A 325 -7.48 -16.19 -36.84
C GLU A 325 -6.39 -15.56 -35.97
N VAL A 326 -5.30 -15.06 -36.55
CA VAL A 326 -4.12 -14.57 -35.80
C VAL A 326 -3.76 -13.15 -36.19
N LYS A 327 -3.38 -12.34 -35.19
CA LYS A 327 -2.84 -10.99 -35.31
C LYS A 327 -1.59 -10.85 -34.45
N VAL A 328 -0.49 -10.39 -35.06
CA VAL A 328 0.82 -10.19 -34.43
C VAL A 328 1.13 -8.70 -34.35
N MET A 329 1.43 -8.18 -33.16
CA MET A 329 1.72 -6.75 -32.93
C MET A 329 2.92 -6.61 -32.01
N GLY A 330 4.11 -6.40 -32.58
CA GLY A 330 5.35 -6.34 -31.81
C GLY A 330 5.58 -7.64 -31.03
N THR A 331 5.50 -7.56 -29.71
CA THR A 331 5.62 -8.70 -28.77
C THR A 331 4.31 -9.34 -28.34
N GLU A 332 3.17 -8.91 -28.89
CA GLU A 332 1.85 -9.48 -28.64
C GLU A 332 1.36 -10.34 -29.81
N VAL A 333 0.80 -11.51 -29.50
CA VAL A 333 0.10 -12.38 -30.44
C VAL A 333 -1.30 -12.66 -29.92
N SER A 334 -2.31 -12.15 -30.62
CA SER A 334 -3.72 -12.47 -30.39
C SER A 334 -4.16 -13.53 -31.40
N ALA A 335 -4.77 -14.62 -30.90
CA ALA A 335 -5.23 -15.73 -31.72
C ALA A 335 -6.62 -16.23 -31.27
N LEU A 336 -7.59 -16.21 -32.18
CA LEU A 336 -8.88 -16.86 -32.01
C LEU A 336 -8.85 -18.21 -32.74
N MET A 337 -8.73 -19.29 -31.97
CA MET A 337 -8.81 -20.66 -32.44
C MET A 337 -10.23 -21.19 -32.25
N CYS A 338 -10.86 -21.72 -33.29
CA CYS A 338 -12.11 -22.45 -33.20
C CYS A 338 -11.99 -23.82 -33.85
N VAL A 339 -12.46 -24.87 -33.17
CA VAL A 339 -12.57 -26.23 -33.70
C VAL A 339 -14.04 -26.51 -33.96
N GLY A 340 -14.37 -26.80 -35.22
CA GLY A 340 -15.69 -27.30 -35.62
C GLY A 340 -15.72 -28.82 -35.73
N SER A 341 -16.81 -29.41 -35.28
CA SER A 341 -17.03 -30.86 -35.24
C SER A 341 -18.51 -31.21 -35.41
N LYS A 342 -18.80 -32.47 -35.71
CA LYS A 342 -20.16 -33.04 -35.71
C LYS A 342 -20.21 -34.22 -34.74
N VAL A 343 -20.92 -34.05 -33.62
CA VAL A 343 -21.16 -35.13 -32.65
C VAL A 343 -22.59 -35.62 -32.85
N ASP A 344 -22.76 -36.89 -33.18
CA ASP A 344 -24.07 -37.51 -33.51
C ASP A 344 -24.89 -36.75 -34.56
N GLY A 345 -24.19 -36.12 -35.51
CA GLY A 345 -24.78 -35.29 -36.57
C GLY A 345 -25.08 -33.84 -36.16
N VAL A 346 -24.99 -33.51 -34.87
CA VAL A 346 -25.18 -32.14 -34.36
C VAL A 346 -23.88 -31.34 -34.53
N PRO A 347 -23.91 -30.16 -35.18
CA PRO A 347 -22.74 -29.30 -35.28
C PRO A 347 -22.36 -28.72 -33.92
N ARG A 348 -21.06 -28.65 -33.62
CA ARG A 348 -20.55 -28.00 -32.41
C ARG A 348 -19.23 -27.30 -32.70
N ILE A 349 -19.15 -26.03 -32.31
CA ILE A 349 -17.96 -25.20 -32.44
C ILE A 349 -17.45 -24.88 -31.02
N VAL A 350 -16.17 -25.14 -30.76
CA VAL A 350 -15.50 -24.82 -29.50
C VAL A 350 -14.35 -23.87 -29.80
N CYS A 351 -14.26 -22.75 -29.07
CA CYS A 351 -13.32 -21.68 -29.34
C CYS A 351 -12.47 -21.29 -28.12
N VAL A 352 -11.26 -20.81 -28.42
CA VAL A 352 -10.31 -20.17 -27.50
C VAL A 352 -9.86 -18.85 -28.13
N TYR A 353 -10.14 -17.73 -27.45
CA TYR A 353 -9.43 -16.48 -27.71
C TYR A 353 -8.24 -16.43 -26.76
N GLY A 354 -7.03 -16.51 -27.32
CA GLY A 354 -5.77 -16.42 -26.59
C GLY A 354 -5.04 -15.11 -26.91
N VAL A 355 -4.53 -14.42 -25.89
CA VAL A 355 -3.57 -13.31 -26.06
C VAL A 355 -2.28 -13.69 -25.35
N ALA A 356 -1.21 -13.88 -26.12
CA ALA A 356 0.12 -14.12 -25.60
C ALA A 356 0.95 -12.82 -25.72
N HIS A 357 1.65 -12.44 -24.66
CA HIS A 357 2.58 -11.32 -24.65
C HIS A 357 3.93 -11.78 -24.10
N SER A 358 5.04 -11.35 -24.71
CA SER A 358 6.37 -11.66 -24.18
C SER A 358 7.28 -10.44 -24.04
N THR A 359 7.79 -10.19 -22.84
CA THR A 359 8.79 -9.16 -22.59
C THR A 359 10.15 -9.84 -22.43
N ILE A 360 10.99 -9.81 -23.47
CA ILE A 360 12.36 -10.36 -23.46
C ILE A 360 13.32 -9.23 -23.09
N THR A 361 14.09 -9.41 -22.02
CA THR A 361 14.95 -8.35 -21.49
C THR A 361 16.43 -8.73 -21.50
N LYS A 362 17.28 -7.74 -21.79
CA LYS A 362 18.73 -7.91 -21.84
C LYS A 362 19.28 -8.37 -20.47
N THR A 363 20.33 -9.18 -20.53
CA THR A 363 21.09 -9.63 -19.35
C THR A 363 21.54 -8.45 -18.50
N ARG A 364 21.34 -8.54 -17.19
CA ARG A 364 21.80 -7.56 -16.20
C ARG A 364 22.46 -8.29 -15.02
N PRO A 365 23.43 -7.67 -14.33
CA PRO A 365 24.02 -8.25 -13.13
C PRO A 365 22.92 -8.53 -12.10
N SER A 366 22.99 -9.69 -11.45
CA SER A 366 22.05 -10.06 -10.40
C SER A 366 22.13 -9.10 -9.22
N ASN A 367 21.03 -8.94 -8.47
CA ASN A 367 21.05 -8.09 -7.28
C ASN A 367 22.08 -8.66 -6.27
N PRO A 368 23.07 -7.87 -5.81
CA PRO A 368 24.11 -8.34 -4.89
C PRO A 368 23.54 -8.82 -3.54
N ASP A 369 22.44 -8.21 -3.07
CA ASP A 369 21.75 -8.60 -1.83
C ASP A 369 21.20 -10.03 -1.93
N ILE A 370 20.68 -10.42 -3.12
CA ILE A 370 20.23 -11.79 -3.37
C ILE A 370 21.43 -12.72 -3.58
N THR A 371 22.46 -12.24 -4.28
CA THR A 371 23.66 -13.03 -4.61
C THR A 371 24.44 -13.45 -3.34
N GLN A 372 24.45 -12.63 -2.29
CA GLN A 372 25.04 -12.97 -0.98
C GLN A 372 24.30 -14.08 -0.22
N LEU A 373 23.00 -14.26 -0.50
CA LEU A 373 22.17 -15.32 0.10
C LEU A 373 22.08 -16.55 -0.82
N PHE A 374 22.52 -16.43 -2.07
CA PHE A 374 22.57 -17.52 -3.02
C PHE A 374 23.72 -18.48 -2.66
N PRO A 375 23.57 -19.80 -2.80
CA PRO A 375 24.65 -20.74 -2.51
C PRO A 375 25.90 -20.45 -3.37
N GLU A 376 27.11 -20.51 -2.80
CA GLU A 376 28.36 -20.19 -3.51
C GLU A 376 28.59 -21.03 -4.79
N ASN A 377 28.02 -22.23 -4.85
CA ASN A 377 28.05 -23.11 -6.03
C ASN A 377 26.69 -23.20 -6.75
N GLY A 378 25.70 -22.44 -6.30
CA GLY A 378 24.36 -22.39 -6.87
C GLY A 378 24.42 -21.86 -8.29
N LYS A 379 24.06 -22.69 -9.26
CA LYS A 379 23.82 -22.21 -10.61
C LYS A 379 22.45 -21.55 -10.65
N LEU A 380 22.36 -20.37 -11.27
CA LEU A 380 21.10 -19.82 -11.76
C LEU A 380 20.55 -20.83 -12.78
N SER A 381 19.72 -21.74 -12.28
CA SER A 381 19.43 -22.98 -12.97
C SER A 381 18.45 -22.72 -14.10
N VAL A 382 18.74 -23.30 -15.27
CA VAL A 382 17.92 -23.15 -16.47
C VAL A 382 16.51 -23.63 -16.15
N THR A 383 15.55 -22.75 -16.37
CA THR A 383 14.15 -22.94 -15.97
C THR A 383 13.61 -24.23 -16.62
N PRO A 384 12.91 -25.12 -15.88
CA PRO A 384 12.35 -26.34 -16.46
C PRO A 384 11.40 -26.00 -17.61
N GLN A 385 11.19 -26.96 -18.51
CA GLN A 385 10.54 -26.76 -19.80
C GLN A 385 9.08 -26.23 -19.75
N ALA A 386 8.47 -26.07 -18.57
CA ALA A 386 7.28 -25.25 -18.33
C ALA A 386 7.18 -24.85 -16.83
N SER A 387 6.93 -23.58 -16.51
CA SER A 387 6.76 -23.10 -15.12
C SER A 387 5.72 -21.98 -14.98
N ILE A 388 4.61 -22.24 -14.28
CA ILE A 388 3.55 -21.26 -14.04
C ILE A 388 3.84 -20.52 -12.72
N MET A 389 4.41 -19.33 -12.81
CA MET A 389 4.76 -18.52 -11.64
C MET A 389 3.58 -17.76 -11.06
N MET A 390 2.57 -17.50 -11.88
CA MET A 390 1.36 -16.85 -11.44
C MET A 390 0.18 -17.30 -12.29
N SER A 391 -0.98 -17.38 -11.66
CA SER A 391 -2.26 -17.64 -12.33
C SER A 391 -3.32 -16.72 -11.76
N LEU A 392 -4.02 -16.01 -12.64
CA LEU A 392 -5.07 -15.05 -12.33
C LEU A 392 -6.39 -15.59 -12.84
N SER A 393 -7.26 -16.02 -11.93
CA SER A 393 -8.60 -16.49 -12.26
C SER A 393 -9.57 -15.31 -12.27
N HIS A 394 -10.05 -14.89 -13.43
CA HIS A 394 -10.94 -13.75 -13.55
C HIS A 394 -12.37 -14.14 -13.12
N LEU A 395 -12.88 -13.52 -12.06
CA LEU A 395 -14.21 -13.74 -11.53
C LEU A 395 -15.22 -12.75 -12.13
N PRO A 396 -16.46 -13.19 -12.40
CA PRO A 396 -17.49 -12.30 -12.94
C PRO A 396 -18.05 -11.35 -11.88
N SER A 397 -18.72 -10.30 -12.33
CA SER A 397 -19.67 -9.55 -11.52
C SER A 397 -20.96 -10.37 -11.37
N VAL A 398 -21.48 -10.45 -10.13
CA VAL A 398 -22.76 -11.08 -9.79
C VAL A 398 -23.52 -10.12 -8.90
N THR A 399 -24.53 -9.45 -9.46
CA THR A 399 -25.37 -8.48 -8.73
C THR A 399 -26.71 -9.14 -8.40
N VAL A 400 -27.29 -8.86 -7.23
CA VAL A 400 -28.62 -9.36 -6.87
C VAL A 400 -29.65 -8.85 -7.90
N GLY A 401 -30.34 -9.77 -8.56
CA GLY A 401 -31.27 -9.48 -9.66
C GLY A 401 -30.68 -9.57 -11.08
N MET A 402 -29.37 -9.78 -11.26
CA MET A 402 -28.81 -10.13 -12.56
C MET A 402 -29.02 -11.62 -12.88
N GLU A 403 -29.66 -11.91 -14.02
CA GLU A 403 -29.81 -13.29 -14.52
C GLU A 403 -28.49 -13.93 -15.02
N LYS A 404 -27.46 -13.13 -15.29
CA LYS A 404 -26.25 -13.56 -16.00
C LYS A 404 -24.98 -12.96 -15.34
N PRO A 405 -23.93 -13.77 -15.09
CA PRO A 405 -22.64 -13.27 -14.66
C PRO A 405 -21.89 -12.60 -15.82
N THR A 406 -21.30 -11.42 -15.57
CA THR A 406 -20.56 -10.64 -16.58
C THR A 406 -19.06 -10.64 -16.28
N PHE A 407 -18.23 -10.91 -17.28
CA PHE A 407 -16.76 -10.86 -17.17
C PHE A 407 -16.22 -9.62 -17.87
N ALA A 408 -15.19 -8.98 -17.32
CA ALA A 408 -14.55 -7.81 -17.91
C ALA A 408 -13.58 -8.22 -19.03
N ILE A 409 -14.08 -8.87 -20.09
CA ILE A 409 -13.26 -9.45 -21.17
C ILE A 409 -12.23 -8.47 -21.75
N PRO A 410 -12.52 -7.18 -22.02
CA PRO A 410 -11.51 -6.22 -22.45
C PRO A 410 -10.34 -6.03 -21.47
N LYS A 411 -10.54 -6.22 -20.16
CA LYS A 411 -9.45 -6.23 -19.15
C LYS A 411 -8.65 -7.54 -19.19
N VAL A 412 -9.33 -8.67 -19.40
CA VAL A 412 -8.68 -10.00 -19.54
C VAL A 412 -7.70 -10.02 -20.70
N LEU A 413 -8.10 -9.48 -21.86
CA LEU A 413 -7.26 -9.39 -23.05
C LEU A 413 -5.97 -8.59 -22.79
N LYS A 414 -6.05 -7.49 -22.01
CA LYS A 414 -4.88 -6.69 -21.60
C LYS A 414 -4.08 -7.26 -20.42
N SER A 415 -4.54 -8.35 -19.79
CA SER A 415 -3.91 -8.86 -18.58
C SER A 415 -2.54 -9.49 -18.83
N SER A 416 -2.30 -10.02 -20.03
CA SER A 416 -1.03 -10.64 -20.42
C SER A 416 0.10 -9.61 -20.49
N SER A 417 -0.09 -8.49 -21.20
CA SER A 417 0.93 -7.43 -21.29
C SER A 417 1.30 -6.85 -19.92
N ILE A 418 0.30 -6.41 -19.14
CA ILE A 418 0.50 -5.88 -17.79
C ILE A 418 1.29 -6.87 -16.91
N ALA A 419 0.98 -8.16 -16.98
CA ALA A 419 1.63 -9.16 -16.17
C ALA A 419 3.06 -9.50 -16.66
N ALA A 420 3.30 -9.55 -17.98
CA ALA A 420 4.64 -9.72 -18.53
C ALA A 420 5.56 -8.55 -18.15
N ASP A 421 5.06 -7.32 -18.25
CA ASP A 421 5.81 -6.09 -17.94
C ASP A 421 6.07 -5.91 -16.45
N TYR A 422 5.11 -6.28 -15.59
CA TYR A 422 5.31 -6.30 -14.14
C TYR A 422 6.43 -7.27 -13.74
N PHE A 423 6.43 -8.49 -14.29
CA PHE A 423 7.49 -9.47 -14.03
C PHE A 423 8.82 -9.08 -14.70
N ALA A 424 8.82 -8.40 -15.86
CA ALA A 424 10.01 -7.79 -16.43
C ALA A 424 10.61 -6.74 -15.49
N SER A 425 9.76 -5.89 -14.90
CA SER A 425 10.13 -4.84 -13.93
C SER A 425 10.64 -5.39 -12.60
N LEU A 426 10.20 -6.58 -12.16
CA LEU A 426 10.83 -7.28 -11.03
C LEU A 426 12.31 -7.63 -11.30
N GLY A 427 12.71 -7.76 -12.57
CA GLY A 427 14.12 -7.82 -12.97
C GLY A 427 14.95 -8.84 -12.19
N GLN A 428 16.16 -8.45 -11.81
CA GLN A 428 17.05 -9.27 -10.98
C GLN A 428 16.74 -9.17 -9.47
N ASN A 429 15.65 -8.53 -9.07
CA ASN A 429 15.13 -8.51 -7.70
C ASN A 429 14.20 -9.70 -7.40
N TYR A 430 14.00 -10.59 -8.39
CA TYR A 430 13.22 -11.81 -8.30
C TYR A 430 13.99 -12.97 -8.92
N ILE A 431 14.42 -13.93 -8.09
CA ILE A 431 15.21 -15.09 -8.51
C ILE A 431 14.58 -16.37 -7.96
N LEU A 432 14.30 -17.31 -8.88
CA LEU A 432 13.87 -18.66 -8.54
C LEU A 432 15.04 -19.63 -8.65
N TYR A 433 15.33 -20.33 -7.56
CA TYR A 433 16.36 -21.34 -7.50
C TYR A 433 15.74 -22.74 -7.50
N TRP A 434 15.97 -23.44 -8.61
CA TRP A 434 15.26 -24.68 -8.95
C TRP A 434 15.61 -25.87 -8.06
N GLU A 435 16.86 -25.99 -7.65
CA GLU A 435 17.39 -27.20 -7.00
C GLU A 435 16.86 -27.35 -5.57
N ASP A 436 16.89 -26.28 -4.76
CA ASP A 436 16.46 -26.30 -3.35
C ASP A 436 15.00 -25.84 -3.11
N SER A 437 14.22 -25.64 -4.17
CA SER A 437 12.85 -25.13 -4.11
C SER A 437 12.69 -23.72 -3.50
N MET A 438 13.68 -22.84 -3.73
CA MET A 438 13.77 -21.52 -3.09
C MET A 438 13.38 -20.38 -4.04
N LEU A 439 12.67 -19.39 -3.51
CA LEU A 439 12.32 -18.13 -4.15
C LEU A 439 12.90 -16.97 -3.33
N TYR A 440 13.73 -16.15 -3.99
CA TYR A 440 14.36 -14.95 -3.44
C TYR A 440 13.71 -13.70 -4.04
N ILE A 441 13.31 -12.76 -3.20
CA ILE A 441 12.71 -11.49 -3.62
C ILE A 441 13.29 -10.35 -2.79
N ALA A 442 13.83 -9.33 -3.45
CA ALA A 442 14.24 -8.10 -2.76
C ALA A 442 13.02 -7.18 -2.56
N TYR A 443 12.75 -6.84 -1.30
CA TYR A 443 11.69 -5.92 -0.90
C TYR A 443 12.30 -4.63 -0.33
N ASP A 444 11.74 -3.50 -0.77
CA ASP A 444 11.78 -2.26 -0.03
C ASP A 444 10.71 -2.31 1.08
N MET A 445 11.12 -2.01 2.30
CA MET A 445 10.29 -2.09 3.49
C MET A 445 10.15 -0.75 4.17
N VAL A 446 8.94 -0.45 4.61
CA VAL A 446 8.62 0.70 5.46
C VAL A 446 7.99 0.23 6.77
N GLU A 447 8.35 0.86 7.89
CA GLU A 447 7.73 0.56 9.19
C GLU A 447 6.41 1.32 9.30
N VAL A 448 5.35 0.58 9.65
CA VAL A 448 4.00 1.11 9.84
C VAL A 448 3.86 1.56 11.29
N ILE A 449 4.00 2.86 11.52
CA ILE A 449 3.80 3.48 12.83
C ILE A 449 2.32 3.79 13.00
N LYS A 450 1.71 3.19 14.03
CA LYS A 450 0.37 3.56 14.47
C LYS A 450 0.44 4.83 15.31
N GLY A 451 -0.21 5.88 14.84
CA GLY A 451 -0.34 7.17 15.51
C GLY A 451 -1.81 7.56 15.69
N TYR A 452 -2.00 8.75 16.23
CA TYR A 452 -3.30 9.40 16.32
C TYR A 452 -3.26 10.70 15.51
N GLU A 453 -4.16 10.82 14.56
CA GLU A 453 -4.33 12.03 13.77
C GLU A 453 -5.39 12.89 14.44
N ILE A 454 -4.96 14.06 14.91
CA ILE A 454 -5.83 15.07 15.53
C ILE A 454 -6.22 16.04 14.41
N PRO A 455 -7.52 16.36 14.22
CA PRO A 455 -7.94 17.32 13.20
C PRO A 455 -7.16 18.64 13.32
N ALA A 456 -6.60 19.12 12.21
CA ALA A 456 -5.68 20.26 12.21
C ALA A 456 -6.25 21.50 12.93
N GLY A 457 -7.56 21.77 12.79
CA GLY A 457 -8.24 22.83 13.51
C GLY A 457 -8.18 22.68 15.05
N LEU A 458 -8.35 21.47 15.59
CA LEU A 458 -8.20 21.20 17.02
C LEU A 458 -6.75 21.39 17.48
N PHE A 459 -5.78 20.98 16.66
CA PHE A 459 -4.34 21.16 16.94
C PHE A 459 -3.95 22.64 16.98
N TYR A 460 -4.33 23.43 15.97
CA TYR A 460 -4.06 24.88 15.96
C TYR A 460 -4.78 25.63 17.07
N LEU A 461 -6.01 25.25 17.41
CA LEU A 461 -6.77 25.83 18.51
C LEU A 461 -6.07 25.54 19.86
N LEU A 462 -5.61 24.31 20.07
CA LEU A 462 -4.86 23.90 21.27
C LEU A 462 -3.53 24.64 21.40
N ILE A 463 -2.78 24.85 20.31
CA ILE A 463 -1.58 25.71 20.29
C ILE A 463 -1.95 27.16 20.62
N GLY A 464 -2.99 27.70 19.99
CA GLY A 464 -3.47 29.07 20.22
C GLY A 464 -3.82 29.33 21.68
N VAL A 465 -4.56 28.41 22.31
CA VAL A 465 -4.89 28.49 23.75
C VAL A 465 -3.63 28.40 24.61
N MET A 466 -2.69 27.50 24.31
CA MET A 466 -1.42 27.44 25.04
C MET A 466 -0.60 28.73 24.93
N VAL A 467 -0.50 29.33 23.74
CA VAL A 467 0.21 30.60 23.53
C VAL A 467 -0.48 31.74 24.26
N VAL A 468 -1.80 31.86 24.19
CA VAL A 468 -2.57 32.90 24.90
C VAL A 468 -2.44 32.73 26.42
N CYS A 469 -2.52 31.50 26.93
CA CYS A 469 -2.30 31.22 28.35
C CYS A 469 -0.86 31.52 28.79
N PHE A 470 0.15 31.21 27.96
CA PHE A 470 1.55 31.53 28.24
C PHE A 470 1.81 33.03 28.27
N LEU A 471 1.33 33.78 27.27
CA LEU A 471 1.39 35.24 27.24
C LEU A 471 0.68 35.86 28.44
N PHE A 472 -0.50 35.37 28.80
CA PHE A 472 -1.22 35.83 29.99
C PHE A 472 -0.43 35.55 31.27
N CYS A 473 0.18 34.37 31.42
CA CYS A 473 1.07 34.06 32.53
C CYS A 473 2.28 35.00 32.58
N ALA A 474 3.01 35.18 31.48
CA ALA A 474 4.19 36.04 31.43
C ALA A 474 3.87 37.52 31.73
N VAL A 475 2.78 38.06 31.16
CA VAL A 475 2.30 39.41 31.47
C VAL A 475 1.91 39.53 32.93
N THR A 476 1.14 38.58 33.46
CA THR A 476 0.70 38.67 34.86
C THR A 476 1.83 38.44 35.86
N GLU A 477 2.82 37.61 35.54
CA GLU A 477 4.03 37.46 36.34
C GLU A 477 4.82 38.78 36.36
N TYR A 478 5.09 39.39 35.21
CA TYR A 478 5.77 40.69 35.12
C TYR A 478 5.05 41.80 35.94
N TRP A 479 3.73 41.94 35.77
CA TRP A 479 2.96 42.99 36.45
C TRP A 479 2.73 42.72 37.94
N VAL A 480 2.51 41.47 38.35
CA VAL A 480 2.32 41.10 39.76
C VAL A 480 3.65 41.13 40.50
N GLU A 481 4.75 40.69 39.89
CA GLU A 481 6.05 40.63 40.53
C GLU A 481 6.64 42.03 40.79
N ASP A 482 6.48 43.00 39.87
CA ASP A 482 6.91 44.39 40.10
C ASP A 482 6.10 45.07 41.22
N GLN A 483 4.77 44.86 41.28
CA GLN A 483 3.97 45.40 42.39
C GLN A 483 4.19 44.65 43.72
N TYR A 484 4.42 43.34 43.67
CA TYR A 484 4.70 42.52 44.85
C TYR A 484 6.06 42.90 45.47
N LYS A 485 7.11 43.09 44.65
CA LYS A 485 8.43 43.58 45.08
C LYS A 485 8.38 44.96 45.76
N ARG A 486 7.38 45.79 45.44
CA ARG A 486 7.14 47.10 46.06
C ARG A 486 6.20 47.06 47.28
N SER A 487 5.65 45.90 47.63
CA SER A 487 4.71 45.77 48.75
C SER A 487 5.42 45.71 50.11
N LEU A 488 4.80 46.31 51.14
CA LEU A 488 5.29 46.27 52.52
C LEU A 488 5.50 44.82 53.00
N CYS A 489 4.58 43.92 52.65
CA CYS A 489 4.65 42.50 53.01
C CYS A 489 5.88 41.80 52.41
N TRP A 490 6.28 42.13 51.18
CA TRP A 490 7.49 41.59 50.57
C TRP A 490 8.75 42.11 51.25
N GLN A 491 8.85 43.42 51.51
CA GLN A 491 10.00 44.00 52.21
C GLN A 491 10.16 43.44 53.63
N VAL A 492 9.05 43.28 54.37
CA VAL A 492 9.05 42.64 55.69
C VAL A 492 9.44 41.17 55.60
N ALA A 493 8.86 40.39 54.69
CA ALA A 493 9.24 38.99 54.48
C ALA A 493 10.73 38.83 54.11
N GLN A 494 11.26 39.69 53.23
CA GLN A 494 12.66 39.68 52.81
C GLN A 494 13.60 40.07 53.97
N SER A 495 13.18 40.96 54.88
CA SER A 495 13.92 41.30 56.11
C SER A 495 13.90 40.19 57.17
N LEU A 496 12.86 39.36 57.22
CA LEU A 496 12.78 38.18 58.08
C LEU A 496 13.58 36.99 57.50
N ALA A 497 13.62 36.88 56.17
CA ALA A 497 14.27 35.80 55.44
C ALA A 497 15.80 35.71 55.64
N THR A 498 16.48 36.78 56.05
CA THR A 498 17.95 36.77 56.29
C THR A 498 18.37 35.87 57.45
N SER A 499 17.44 35.39 58.26
CA SER A 499 17.69 34.54 59.43
C SER A 499 17.38 33.05 59.24
N GLN A 500 16.87 32.62 58.08
CA GLN A 500 16.46 31.21 57.85
C GLN A 500 16.86 30.66 56.47
N ASN A 501 17.06 29.34 56.42
CA ASN A 501 17.59 28.63 55.25
C ASN A 501 16.75 28.81 53.97
N LYS A 502 17.42 29.07 52.84
CA LYS A 502 16.83 29.40 51.52
C LYS A 502 15.94 28.30 50.89
N ALA A 503 15.85 27.11 51.47
CA ALA A 503 15.22 25.94 50.87
C ALA A 503 13.76 25.68 51.29
N SER A 504 13.24 26.35 52.33
CA SER A 504 11.88 26.15 52.82
C SER A 504 10.90 27.24 52.34
N PRO A 505 9.66 26.89 51.94
CA PRO A 505 8.66 27.88 51.54
C PRO A 505 8.23 28.71 52.74
N GLN A 506 8.50 30.02 52.71
CA GLN A 506 8.18 30.93 53.81
C GLN A 506 6.68 31.24 53.85
N LEU A 507 6.06 30.95 54.99
CA LEU A 507 4.65 31.19 55.27
C LEU A 507 4.56 32.06 56.53
N HIS A 508 4.63 33.38 56.35
CA HIS A 508 4.56 34.33 57.46
C HIS A 508 3.10 34.70 57.77
N ARG A 509 2.69 34.50 59.02
CA ARG A 509 1.36 34.83 59.55
C ARG A 509 1.26 36.33 59.84
N PHE A 510 0.32 36.98 59.17
CA PHE A 510 -0.01 38.39 59.36
C PHE A 510 -1.32 38.54 60.15
N ASP A 511 -1.29 39.17 61.33
CA ASP A 511 -2.49 39.59 62.06
C ASP A 511 -2.85 41.04 61.69
N ILE A 512 -4.01 41.13 61.03
CA ILE A 512 -4.54 42.35 60.41
C ILE A 512 -5.22 43.26 61.45
N LYS A 513 -5.66 42.70 62.58
CA LYS A 513 -6.24 43.49 63.68
C LYS A 513 -5.19 44.19 64.52
N GLN A 514 -3.97 43.64 64.58
CA GLN A 514 -2.88 44.19 65.40
C GLN A 514 -1.74 44.81 64.57
N LEU A 515 -1.78 44.66 63.24
CA LEU A 515 -0.70 45.05 62.31
C LEU A 515 0.62 44.38 62.67
N GLU A 516 0.57 43.05 62.82
CA GLU A 516 1.68 42.20 63.30
C GLU A 516 2.06 41.11 62.30
N PHE A 517 3.36 40.97 61.97
CA PHE A 517 3.91 39.80 61.30
C PHE A 517 4.60 38.90 62.34
N GLU A 518 4.19 37.63 62.44
CA GLU A 518 4.79 36.66 63.38
C GLU A 518 4.95 37.22 64.82
N GLY A 519 3.92 37.92 65.30
CA GLY A 519 3.89 38.55 66.63
C GLY A 519 4.74 39.83 66.78
N ARG A 520 5.21 40.43 65.68
CA ARG A 520 5.97 41.69 65.67
C ARG A 520 5.17 42.83 65.04
N ARG A 521 4.88 43.89 65.80
CA ARG A 521 4.16 45.08 65.31
C ARG A 521 5.00 45.87 64.30
N ILE A 522 4.37 46.23 63.19
CA ILE A 522 5.00 47.03 62.12
C ILE A 522 4.87 48.54 62.41
N VAL A 523 3.86 48.95 63.19
CA VAL A 523 3.56 50.37 63.47
C VAL A 523 3.68 50.65 64.97
N SER A 524 4.57 51.58 65.33
CA SER A 524 4.76 52.02 66.72
C SER A 524 3.74 53.09 67.09
N THR A 525 2.73 52.72 67.88
CA THR A 525 1.78 53.66 68.51
C THR A 525 2.23 54.04 69.92
N LYS A 526 3.44 54.64 70.05
CA LYS A 526 3.86 55.32 71.28
C LYS A 526 3.79 56.84 71.10
N LEU A 527 2.77 57.44 71.73
CA LEU A 527 2.73 58.87 72.01
C LEU A 527 3.91 59.23 72.94
N SER A 528 4.70 60.25 72.63
CA SER A 528 5.81 60.67 73.48
C SER A 528 5.32 61.39 74.74
N GLN A 529 5.26 60.67 75.87
CA GLN A 529 5.32 61.31 77.19
C GLN A 529 6.80 61.54 77.56
N MET A 530 7.27 62.78 77.41
CA MET A 530 8.50 63.23 78.07
C MET A 530 8.20 63.63 79.51
N SER A 531 8.93 63.06 80.47
CA SER A 531 9.00 63.57 81.84
C SER A 531 10.40 63.38 82.41
N LYS A 532 11.11 64.51 82.56
CA LYS A 532 12.07 64.89 83.63
C LYS A 532 13.07 63.83 84.15
N GLU A 533 14.38 64.04 83.94
CA GLU A 533 15.36 64.64 84.90
C GLU A 533 16.21 63.54 85.59
N THR A 534 17.53 63.58 85.83
CA THR A 534 18.69 64.44 85.41
C THR A 534 20.02 63.63 85.67
N PRO A 535 21.27 64.16 85.79
CA PRO A 535 22.28 64.22 84.71
C PRO A 535 23.68 63.65 85.11
N ILE A 536 24.78 64.10 84.44
CA ILE A 536 26.23 64.03 84.85
C ILE A 536 26.87 62.63 84.67
N TYR A 537 28.09 62.39 84.11
CA TYR A 537 29.20 63.12 83.45
C TYR A 537 30.06 62.04 82.70
N GLN A 538 31.11 62.26 81.90
CA GLN A 538 31.89 63.43 81.41
C GLN A 538 32.54 63.08 80.04
N GLN A 539 33.53 63.86 79.57
CA GLN A 539 34.48 63.53 78.48
C GLN A 539 35.91 63.79 79.00
N PRO A 540 36.96 63.11 78.48
CA PRO A 540 38.04 63.91 77.87
C PRO A 540 38.73 63.26 76.65
N VAL A 541 39.43 64.12 75.89
CA VAL A 541 40.43 63.80 74.84
C VAL A 541 41.79 64.33 75.34
N PRO A 542 42.94 63.71 74.98
CA PRO A 542 43.95 64.49 74.22
C PRO A 542 44.81 63.68 73.21
N ASP A 543 44.82 64.17 71.97
CA ASP A 543 45.94 64.52 71.09
C ASP A 543 47.25 63.69 70.93
N SER A 544 47.55 63.49 69.63
CA SER A 544 48.84 63.68 68.94
C SER A 544 49.97 62.63 69.03
N GLN A 545 50.36 62.12 67.84
CA GLN A 545 51.70 62.33 67.29
C GLN A 545 51.79 61.89 65.81
N ASP A 546 52.15 62.82 64.94
CA ASP A 546 52.78 62.59 63.63
C ASP A 546 54.32 62.71 63.87
N PRO A 547 55.22 62.04 63.11
CA PRO A 547 55.55 62.61 61.79
C PRO A 547 56.14 61.69 60.68
N LEU A 548 55.91 62.12 59.43
CA LEU A 548 56.86 62.25 58.29
C LEU A 548 57.50 61.03 57.56
N LEU A 549 57.39 61.11 56.21
CA LEU A 549 58.37 60.72 55.15
C LEU A 549 58.69 59.21 54.95
N ALA A 550 59.11 58.71 53.77
CA ALA A 550 59.01 59.12 52.35
C ALA A 550 59.51 57.96 51.44
N ASP A 551 59.61 58.20 50.13
CA ASP A 551 59.99 57.32 49.00
C ASP A 551 58.83 56.47 48.43
N LYS A 552 58.42 56.62 47.16
CA LYS A 552 58.99 57.39 46.03
C LYS A 552 57.88 57.94 45.10
#